data_AF-A0A1A7W9W3-F1
#
_entry.id   AF-A0A1A7W9W3-F1
#
_cell.length_a   1.000
_cell.length_b   1.000
_cell.length_c   1.000
_cell.angle_alpha   90.00
_cell.angle_beta   90.00
_cell.angle_gamma   90.00
#
_symmetry.space_group_name_H-M   'P 1'
#
loop_
_entity.id
_entity.type
_entity.pdbx_description
1 polymer ?
#
loop_
_entity_poly.entity_id
_entity_poly.type
_entity_poly.pdbx_seq_one_letter_code
_entity_poly.pdbx_strand_id
1 'polypeptide(L)'
;GISSTSSVTKQMTEMSLSEENLASASKAEVSDPGVSQPIILVSQPSTAGSEDVQAPEPPKPKKNRCFMCRKKIGLTGFDCRCGNLFCGIHRYSDKHNCPYDYKADAAAKIRKENPMIVAEKIQRI
;
A
#
# COMPACT_ATOMS: atom_id res chain seq x y z
N GLY A 1 -57.51 -7.76 -13.66
CA GLY A 1 -56.84 -7.53 -12.37
C GLY A 1 -55.39 -7.94 -12.53
N ILE A 2 -54.46 -7.00 -12.38
CA ILE A 2 -53.01 -7.26 -12.51
C ILE A 2 -52.49 -7.73 -11.15
N SER A 3 -52.11 -9.01 -11.06
CA SER A 3 -51.66 -9.64 -9.82
C SER A 3 -50.13 -9.63 -9.75
N SER A 4 -49.63 -8.62 -9.05
CA SER A 4 -48.49 -8.61 -8.12
C SER A 4 -47.52 -9.81 -8.11
N THR A 5 -46.36 -9.68 -8.75
CA THR A 5 -45.17 -10.52 -8.51
C THR A 5 -43.98 -9.66 -8.10
N SER A 6 -44.03 -9.10 -6.88
CA SER A 6 -42.98 -8.20 -6.37
C SER A 6 -42.26 -8.72 -5.13
N SER A 7 -42.46 -9.99 -4.73
CA SER A 7 -42.04 -10.45 -3.39
C SER A 7 -40.81 -11.36 -3.32
N VAL A 8 -40.22 -11.80 -4.45
CA VAL A 8 -39.21 -12.88 -4.40
C VAL A 8 -37.75 -12.39 -4.38
N THR A 9 -37.45 -11.13 -4.72
CA THR A 9 -36.05 -10.64 -4.82
C THR A 9 -35.53 -9.91 -3.58
N LYS A 10 -36.29 -9.82 -2.48
CA LYS A 10 -35.92 -9.00 -1.31
C LYS A 10 -35.20 -9.73 -0.16
N GLN A 11 -34.80 -10.99 -0.30
CA GLN A 11 -34.28 -11.79 0.83
C GLN A 11 -32.84 -12.32 0.70
N MET A 12 -31.97 -11.68 -0.09
CA MET A 12 -30.57 -12.14 -0.23
C MET A 12 -29.49 -11.11 0.14
N THR A 13 -29.80 -10.14 1.00
CA THR A 13 -28.80 -9.16 1.45
C THR A 13 -28.99 -8.87 2.92
N GLU A 14 -28.57 -9.78 3.79
CA GLU A 14 -28.08 -9.49 5.15
C GLU A 14 -27.17 -10.65 5.61
N MET A 15 -25.87 -10.56 5.28
CA MET A 15 -24.82 -11.23 6.05
C MET A 15 -24.25 -10.17 6.98
N SER A 16 -24.87 -10.05 8.17
CA SER A 16 -24.36 -9.26 9.28
C SER A 16 -22.97 -9.77 9.65
N LEU A 17 -21.94 -8.98 9.35
CA LEU A 17 -20.62 -9.13 9.96
C LEU A 17 -20.69 -8.41 11.31
N SER A 18 -20.86 -9.19 12.38
CA SER A 18 -20.73 -8.71 13.75
C SER A 18 -19.26 -8.45 14.04
N GLU A 19 -18.93 -7.17 14.26
CA GLU A 19 -17.69 -6.74 14.89
C GLU A 19 -17.80 -6.93 16.41
N GLU A 20 -16.89 -7.73 16.97
CA GLU A 20 -16.62 -7.85 18.40
C GLU A 20 -15.16 -8.33 18.54
N ASN A 21 -14.34 -7.96 19.52
CA ASN A 21 -14.29 -6.84 20.44
C ASN A 21 -12.82 -6.88 20.94
N LEU A 22 -12.06 -5.81 20.74
CA LEU A 22 -10.70 -5.68 21.24
C LEU A 22 -10.74 -5.18 22.68
N ALA A 23 -10.58 -6.06 23.66
CA ALA A 23 -10.08 -5.70 24.98
C ALA A 23 -9.63 -6.94 25.76
N SER A 24 -8.31 -7.16 25.87
CA SER A 24 -7.75 -8.02 26.91
C SER A 24 -6.50 -7.38 27.52
N ALA A 25 -6.77 -6.72 28.65
CA ALA A 25 -6.02 -6.68 29.90
C ALA A 25 -4.48 -6.90 29.94
N SER A 26 -3.80 -5.79 30.24
CA SER A 26 -2.85 -5.57 31.36
C SER A 26 -1.55 -6.38 31.55
N LYS A 27 -0.47 -5.57 31.59
CA LYS A 27 0.63 -5.46 32.60
C LYS A 27 1.85 -6.38 32.50
N ALA A 28 3.00 -5.77 32.20
CA ALA A 28 4.21 -5.86 33.03
C ALA A 28 5.22 -4.76 32.65
N GLU A 29 5.55 -3.93 33.64
CA GLU A 29 6.74 -3.07 33.67
C GLU A 29 8.01 -3.92 33.76
N VAL A 30 9.11 -3.52 33.11
CA VAL A 30 10.47 -3.58 33.69
C VAL A 30 11.36 -2.51 33.03
N SER A 31 11.68 -1.49 33.83
CA SER A 31 12.97 -0.83 34.08
C SER A 31 14.00 -0.55 32.98
N ASP A 32 14.35 0.74 32.95
CA ASP A 32 15.58 1.40 32.47
C ASP A 32 16.88 0.71 32.96
N PRO A 33 17.98 0.80 32.18
CA PRO A 33 19.00 1.76 32.56
C PRO A 33 19.61 2.52 31.38
N GLY A 34 19.71 3.84 31.54
CA GLY A 34 20.50 4.71 30.67
C GLY A 34 22.00 4.43 30.76
N VAL A 35 22.73 4.74 29.68
CA VAL A 35 24.14 5.19 29.71
C VAL A 35 24.45 5.93 28.39
N SER A 36 24.73 7.22 28.55
CA SER A 36 25.80 8.05 27.96
C SER A 36 26.07 8.06 26.45
N GLN A 37 25.95 9.27 25.90
CA GLN A 37 26.54 9.74 24.63
C GLN A 37 28.07 9.56 24.61
N PRO A 38 28.69 9.57 23.42
CA PRO A 38 29.41 10.80 23.08
C PRO A 38 29.15 11.30 21.65
N ILE A 39 29.09 12.63 21.57
CA ILE A 39 29.16 13.46 20.38
C ILE A 39 30.53 13.23 19.72
N ILE A 40 30.55 12.84 18.44
CA ILE A 40 31.79 12.94 17.64
C ILE A 40 31.61 13.96 16.53
N LEU A 41 32.56 14.88 16.58
CA LEU A 41 32.76 16.07 15.77
C LEU A 41 32.85 15.80 14.28
N VAL A 42 32.40 16.82 13.55
CA VAL A 42 32.62 17.13 12.13
C VAL A 42 34.05 16.82 11.66
N SER A 43 34.15 16.28 10.44
CA SER A 43 35.28 16.56 9.55
C SER A 43 34.80 16.53 8.09
N GLN A 44 34.59 17.73 7.55
CA GLN A 44 34.59 17.96 6.11
C GLN A 44 36.05 17.97 5.63
N PRO A 45 36.35 17.38 4.48
CA PRO A 45 37.36 17.94 3.60
C PRO A 45 36.74 18.31 2.25
N SER A 46 36.62 19.62 2.02
CA SER A 46 36.63 20.19 0.69
C SER A 46 38.00 19.92 0.06
N THR A 47 38.04 19.24 -1.08
CA THR A 47 39.19 19.33 -1.98
C THR A 47 38.69 19.41 -3.42
N ALA A 48 39.34 20.32 -4.14
CA ALA A 48 39.05 20.77 -5.48
C ALA A 48 39.39 19.70 -6.53
N GLY A 49 38.99 19.98 -7.77
CA GLY A 49 38.85 19.03 -8.86
C GLY A 49 40.10 18.29 -9.33
N SER A 50 39.84 17.20 -10.04
CA SER A 50 40.62 16.72 -11.18
C SER A 50 39.72 15.88 -12.08
N GLU A 51 39.94 16.06 -13.37
CA GLU A 51 39.19 15.50 -14.49
C GLU A 51 39.62 14.06 -14.80
N ASP A 52 38.72 13.33 -15.47
CA ASP A 52 38.92 12.12 -16.27
C ASP A 52 39.21 10.77 -15.58
N VAL A 53 38.22 9.85 -15.61
CA VAL A 53 38.26 8.49 -16.19
C VAL A 53 36.86 7.88 -15.97
N GLN A 54 36.09 7.69 -17.05
CA GLN A 54 34.75 7.10 -16.99
C GLN A 54 34.81 5.56 -16.88
N ALA A 55 34.87 5.07 -15.63
CA ALA A 55 34.42 3.72 -15.30
C ALA A 55 32.88 3.72 -15.07
N PRO A 56 32.16 2.61 -15.29
CA PRO A 56 30.72 2.57 -15.05
C PRO A 56 30.48 2.68 -13.54
N GLU A 57 30.08 3.88 -13.11
CA GLU A 57 29.77 4.19 -11.72
C GLU A 57 28.77 3.18 -11.14
N PRO A 58 29.04 2.56 -9.98
CA PRO A 58 28.06 1.74 -9.30
C PRO A 58 26.83 2.61 -8.98
N PRO A 59 25.60 2.08 -9.13
CA PRO A 59 24.41 2.87 -8.94
C PRO A 59 24.35 3.42 -7.51
N LYS A 60 24.62 4.73 -7.36
CA LYS A 60 23.69 5.64 -6.68
C LYS A 60 22.87 5.00 -5.56
N PRO A 61 23.36 4.66 -4.34
CA PRO A 61 22.51 4.00 -3.36
C PRO A 61 21.29 4.88 -3.10
N LYS A 62 20.12 4.38 -3.50
CA LYS A 62 18.86 5.13 -3.40
C LYS A 62 18.60 5.39 -1.93
N LYS A 63 18.45 6.67 -1.58
CA LYS A 63 18.12 7.11 -0.22
C LYS A 63 16.68 6.72 0.10
N ASN A 64 16.51 5.61 0.82
CA ASN A 64 15.20 5.07 1.22
C ASN A 64 14.53 5.95 2.28
N ARG A 65 13.71 6.90 1.82
CA ARG A 65 12.92 7.80 2.65
C ARG A 65 11.46 7.76 2.20
N CYS A 66 10.55 7.89 3.16
CA CYS A 66 9.12 8.00 2.88
C CYS A 66 8.85 9.27 2.06
N PHE A 67 8.08 9.16 0.98
CA PHE A 67 7.76 10.30 0.11
C PHE A 67 6.95 11.38 0.84
N MET A 68 6.06 10.98 1.75
CA MET A 68 5.18 11.91 2.44
C MET A 68 5.79 12.56 3.70
N CYS A 69 6.45 11.78 4.57
CA CYS A 69 7.02 12.30 5.82
C CYS A 69 8.54 12.35 5.88
N ARG A 70 9.24 11.95 4.80
CA ARG A 70 10.72 11.97 4.67
C ARG A 70 11.51 11.20 5.74
N LYS A 71 10.82 10.45 6.62
CA LYS A 71 11.40 9.50 7.57
C LYS A 71 12.24 8.47 6.82
N LYS A 72 13.42 8.14 7.35
CA LYS A 72 14.29 7.08 6.80
C LYS A 72 13.60 5.72 7.03
N ILE A 73 13.37 4.98 5.96
CA ILE A 73 12.59 3.71 5.98
C ILE A 73 13.44 2.47 5.72
N GLY A 74 14.76 2.64 5.51
CA GLY A 74 15.70 1.52 5.45
C GLY A 74 15.36 0.50 4.37
N LEU A 75 15.44 -0.78 4.69
CA LEU A 75 15.07 -1.90 3.82
C LEU A 75 13.57 -2.22 3.86
N THR A 76 12.88 -1.81 4.92
CA THR A 76 11.45 -2.08 5.19
C THR A 76 10.50 -1.02 4.60
N GLY A 77 10.92 -0.34 3.53
CA GLY A 77 10.06 0.57 2.79
C GLY A 77 8.97 -0.18 2.03
N PHE A 78 7.76 0.37 2.00
CA PHE A 78 6.67 -0.16 1.19
C PHE A 78 6.57 0.62 -0.12
N ASP A 79 6.58 -0.10 -1.24
CA ASP A 79 6.31 0.43 -2.56
C ASP A 79 4.80 0.61 -2.77
N CYS A 80 4.43 1.76 -3.32
CA CYS A 80 3.07 1.99 -3.79
C CYS A 80 3.02 1.91 -5.31
N ARG A 81 1.84 1.59 -5.85
CA ARG A 81 1.58 1.56 -7.30
C ARG A 81 1.79 2.90 -8.00
N CYS A 82 1.76 4.02 -7.27
CA CYS A 82 2.14 5.32 -7.79
C CYS A 82 3.66 5.49 -8.00
N GLY A 83 4.49 4.48 -7.68
CA GLY A 83 5.93 4.49 -7.88
C GLY A 83 6.75 5.07 -6.72
N ASN A 84 6.08 5.54 -5.65
CA ASN A 84 6.73 6.12 -4.48
C ASN A 84 6.91 5.10 -3.34
N LEU A 85 7.87 5.37 -2.45
CA LEU A 85 8.16 4.56 -1.26
C LEU A 85 7.62 5.23 0.01
N PHE A 86 7.04 4.43 0.91
CA PHE A 86 6.39 4.91 2.13
C PHE A 86 6.79 4.12 3.38
N CYS A 87 6.60 4.74 4.56
CA CYS A 87 6.71 4.07 5.85
C CYS A 87 5.41 3.32 6.18
N GLY A 88 5.40 2.47 7.23
CA GLY A 88 4.22 1.69 7.62
C GLY A 88 2.95 2.51 7.87
N ILE A 89 3.09 3.77 8.31
CA ILE A 89 1.95 4.67 8.55
C ILE A 89 1.36 5.22 7.25
N HIS A 90 2.19 5.42 6.22
CA HIS A 90 1.81 6.07 4.95
C HIS A 90 1.71 5.09 3.78
N ARG A 91 1.75 3.79 4.07
CA ARG A 91 1.67 2.70 3.09
C ARG A 91 0.36 2.70 2.30
N TYR A 92 -0.75 2.97 2.97
CA TYR A 92 -2.09 2.88 2.36
C TYR A 92 -2.37 4.07 1.44
N SER A 93 -3.11 3.84 0.35
CA SER A 93 -3.42 4.84 -0.69
C SER A 93 -4.09 6.10 -0.13
N ASP A 94 -4.96 5.92 0.86
CA ASP A 94 -5.73 6.99 1.49
C ASP A 94 -4.84 7.94 2.30
N LYS A 95 -3.68 7.45 2.76
CA LYS A 95 -2.77 8.24 3.59
C LYS A 95 -1.97 9.24 2.75
N HIS A 96 -1.68 8.95 1.48
CA HIS A 96 -0.77 9.76 0.65
C HIS A 96 -1.39 10.30 -0.64
N ASN A 97 -2.72 10.28 -0.75
CA ASN A 97 -3.46 10.80 -1.89
C ASN A 97 -2.95 10.20 -3.21
N CYS A 98 -2.90 8.85 -3.26
CA CYS A 98 -2.33 8.10 -4.36
C CYS A 98 -2.96 8.49 -5.72
N PRO A 99 -2.17 8.95 -6.72
CA PRO A 99 -2.69 9.32 -8.04
C PRO A 99 -3.03 8.09 -8.91
N TYR A 100 -2.80 6.88 -8.43
CA TYR A 100 -3.06 5.65 -9.18
C TYR A 100 -4.56 5.34 -9.18
N ASP A 101 -5.15 5.15 -10.36
CA ASP A 101 -6.56 4.76 -10.49
C ASP A 101 -6.76 3.25 -10.33
N TYR A 102 -7.06 2.83 -9.10
CA TYR A 102 -7.36 1.44 -8.78
C TYR A 102 -8.64 0.92 -9.45
N LYS A 103 -9.61 1.80 -9.74
CA LYS A 103 -10.91 1.40 -10.29
C LYS A 103 -10.76 1.05 -11.77
N ALA A 104 -10.08 1.89 -12.53
CA ALA A 104 -9.82 1.63 -13.95
C ALA A 104 -9.01 0.34 -14.17
N ASP A 105 -7.97 0.13 -13.37
CA ASP A 105 -7.14 -1.09 -13.45
C ASP A 105 -7.93 -2.35 -13.06
N ALA A 106 -8.75 -2.30 -12.02
CA ALA A 106 -9.63 -3.41 -11.63
C ALA A 106 -10.67 -3.71 -12.73
N ALA A 107 -11.31 -2.68 -13.29
CA ALA A 107 -12.28 -2.85 -14.37
C ALA A 107 -11.65 -3.41 -15.65
N ALA A 108 -10.41 -3.04 -15.97
CA ALA A 108 -9.67 -3.61 -17.08
C ALA A 108 -9.40 -5.11 -16.88
N LYS A 109 -9.04 -5.51 -15.65
CA LYS A 109 -8.81 -6.93 -15.29
C LYS A 109 -10.09 -7.75 -15.38
N ILE A 110 -11.18 -7.27 -14.79
CA ILE A 110 -12.49 -7.95 -14.85
C ILE A 110 -12.96 -8.13 -16.30
N ARG A 111 -12.83 -7.11 -17.15
CA ARG A 111 -13.18 -7.22 -18.58
C ARG A 111 -12.34 -8.24 -19.32
N LYS A 112 -11.06 -8.38 -18.97
CA LYS A 112 -10.18 -9.38 -19.57
C LYS A 112 -10.55 -10.81 -19.15
N GLU A 113 -10.99 -10.97 -17.92
CA GLU A 113 -11.27 -12.28 -17.32
C GLU A 113 -12.70 -12.78 -17.52
N ASN A 114 -13.65 -11.91 -17.87
CA ASN A 114 -15.04 -12.31 -18.10
C ASN A 114 -15.30 -12.51 -19.61
N PRO A 115 -15.15 -13.74 -20.15
CA PRO A 115 -15.49 -14.01 -21.54
C PRO A 115 -16.99 -13.80 -21.75
N MET A 116 -17.36 -13.20 -22.88
CA MET A 116 -18.76 -13.00 -23.23
C MET A 116 -19.42 -14.34 -23.52
N ILE A 117 -20.29 -14.79 -22.63
CA ILE A 117 -21.08 -16.01 -22.81
C ILE A 117 -22.31 -15.66 -23.64
N VAL A 118 -22.30 -16.04 -24.93
CA VAL A 118 -23.49 -16.02 -25.78
C VAL A 118 -23.93 -17.48 -25.96
N ALA A 119 -25.00 -17.87 -25.28
CA ALA A 119 -25.61 -19.17 -25.48
C ALA A 119 -26.61 -19.11 -26.64
N GLU A 120 -26.52 -20.09 -27.54
CA GLU A 120 -27.48 -20.26 -28.62
C GLU A 120 -28.84 -20.67 -28.05
N LYS A 121 -29.93 -20.10 -28.59
CA LYS A 121 -31.27 -20.31 -28.07
C LYS A 121 -31.71 -21.75 -28.29
N ILE A 122 -31.81 -22.52 -27.21
CA ILE A 122 -32.22 -23.92 -27.24
C ILE A 122 -33.67 -24.02 -27.75
N GLN A 123 -33.91 -24.86 -28.76
CA GLN A 123 -35.25 -25.15 -29.27
C GLN A 123 -35.93 -26.19 -28.37
N ARG A 124 -37.21 -25.94 -28.05
CA ARG A 124 -38.04 -26.88 -27.29
C ARG A 124 -38.27 -28.15 -28.11
N ILE A 125 -38.04 -29.29 -27.47
CA ILE A 125 -38.41 -30.64 -27.93
C ILE A 125 -39.88 -30.87 -27.59
#